data_AF-A0A7S0NV75-F1
#
_entry.id   AF-A0A7S0NV75-F1
#
_cell.length_a   1.000
_cell.length_b   1.000
_cell.length_c   1.000
_cell.angle_alpha   90.00
_cell.angle_beta   90.00
_cell.angle_gamma   90.00
#
_symmetry.space_group_name_H-M   'P 1'
#
loop_
_entity.id
_entity.type
_entity.pdbx_description
1 polymer ?
#
loop_
_entity_poly.entity_id
_entity_poly.type
_entity_poly.pdbx_seq_one_letter_code
_entity_poly.pdbx_strand_id
1 'polypeptide(L)'
;MADELDRDFFEHMQWEVEQQVVQKNRRLLDILELVIQRACVQVEAGEPAVQLLSTLLQTHDRDARLEYYKQILAQAPVTMRSRFAETVQETRMHVEKASMRSEPINQSLLRQLRLISIEMVPYLAPSDLTERCDHEMDDMGI
;
A
#
# COMPACT_ATOMS: atom_id res chain seq x y z
N MET A 1 -13.92 -43.88 20.13
CA MET A 1 -13.68 -42.66 20.92
C MET A 1 -12.44 -41.87 20.47
N ALA A 2 -11.68 -42.30 19.45
CA ALA A 2 -10.62 -41.48 18.84
C ALA A 2 -11.12 -40.69 17.60
N ASP A 3 -12.11 -41.20 16.86
CA ASP A 3 -12.58 -40.59 15.60
C ASP A 3 -13.49 -39.35 15.76
N GLU A 4 -14.15 -39.16 16.91
CA GLU A 4 -15.03 -38.00 17.15
C GLU A 4 -14.24 -36.72 17.52
N LEU A 5 -13.08 -36.87 18.17
CA LEU A 5 -12.21 -35.75 18.53
C LEU A 5 -11.53 -35.10 17.32
N ASP A 6 -11.29 -35.88 16.26
CA ASP A 6 -10.72 -35.36 15.01
C ASP A 6 -11.76 -34.52 14.25
N ARG A 7 -13.00 -34.98 14.16
CA ARG A 7 -14.03 -34.30 13.37
C ARG A 7 -14.39 -32.92 13.93
N ASP A 8 -14.64 -32.82 15.23
CA ASP A 8 -14.99 -31.56 15.87
C ASP A 8 -13.83 -30.55 15.81
N PHE A 9 -12.59 -31.04 15.87
CA PHE A 9 -11.39 -30.22 15.72
C PHE A 9 -11.23 -29.68 14.29
N PHE A 10 -11.45 -30.51 13.27
CA PHE A 10 -11.42 -30.07 11.86
C PHE A 10 -12.56 -29.10 11.53
N GLU A 11 -13.77 -29.34 12.04
CA GLU A 11 -14.90 -28.42 11.86
C GLU A 11 -14.63 -27.06 12.56
N HIS A 12 -14.00 -27.06 13.75
CA HIS A 12 -13.58 -25.83 14.42
C HIS A 12 -12.48 -25.08 13.66
N MET A 13 -11.45 -25.78 13.19
CA MET A 13 -10.38 -25.19 12.37
C MET A 13 -10.91 -24.63 11.06
N GLN A 14 -11.82 -25.34 10.39
CA GLN A 14 -12.46 -24.86 9.18
C GLN A 14 -13.26 -23.58 9.47
N TRP A 15 -14.04 -23.56 10.55
CA TRP A 15 -14.75 -22.37 10.97
C TRP A 15 -13.79 -21.22 11.31
N GLU A 16 -12.70 -21.46 12.02
CA GLU A 16 -11.68 -20.44 12.31
C GLU A 16 -11.04 -19.88 11.03
N VAL A 17 -10.74 -20.73 10.05
CA VAL A 17 -10.22 -20.32 8.75
C VAL A 17 -11.27 -19.50 7.99
N GLU A 18 -12.53 -19.94 7.96
CA GLU A 18 -13.63 -19.21 7.33
C GLU A 18 -13.86 -17.84 8.01
N GLN A 19 -13.83 -17.77 9.34
CA GLN A 19 -13.91 -16.51 10.08
C GLN A 19 -12.71 -15.60 9.79
N GLN A 20 -11.49 -16.15 9.72
CA GLN A 20 -10.30 -15.38 9.35
C GLN A 20 -10.38 -14.89 7.89
N VAL A 21 -10.90 -15.68 6.96
CA VAL A 21 -11.13 -15.29 5.57
C VAL A 21 -12.20 -14.21 5.49
N VAL A 22 -13.33 -14.37 6.17
CA VAL A 22 -14.41 -13.37 6.23
C VAL A 22 -13.89 -12.06 6.85
N GLN A 23 -13.09 -12.12 7.91
CA GLN A 23 -12.49 -10.93 8.52
C GLN A 23 -11.44 -10.27 7.62
N LYS A 24 -10.58 -11.05 6.95
CA LYS A 24 -9.63 -10.54 5.95
C LYS A 24 -10.37 -9.89 4.79
N ASN A 25 -11.41 -10.54 4.27
CA ASN A 25 -12.26 -10.01 3.21
C ASN A 25 -12.97 -8.74 3.65
N ARG A 26 -13.50 -8.67 4.88
CA ARG A 26 -14.14 -7.46 5.40
C ARG A 26 -13.15 -6.31 5.55
N ARG A 27 -11.95 -6.56 6.06
CA ARG A 27 -10.87 -5.54 6.11
C ARG A 27 -10.47 -5.07 4.72
N LEU A 28 -10.38 -5.99 3.76
CA LEU A 28 -10.05 -5.71 2.37
C LEU A 28 -11.19 -4.93 1.70
N LEU A 29 -12.44 -5.24 2.02
CA LEU A 29 -13.63 -4.51 1.60
C LEU A 29 -13.71 -3.11 2.22
N ASP A 30 -13.32 -2.90 3.48
CA ASP A 30 -13.29 -1.55 4.09
C ASP A 30 -12.19 -0.66 3.47
N ILE A 31 -11.03 -1.26 3.19
CA ILE A 31 -9.91 -0.59 2.47
C ILE A 31 -10.34 -0.28 1.04
N LEU A 32 -10.93 -1.27 0.37
CA LEU A 32 -11.50 -1.10 -0.95
C LEU A 32 -12.65 -0.10 -0.91
N GLU A 33 -13.49 0.01 0.10
CA GLU A 33 -14.60 0.97 0.13
C GLU A 33 -14.08 2.40 0.19
N LEU A 34 -13.06 2.69 0.98
CA LEU A 34 -12.40 4.01 1.01
C LEU A 34 -11.64 4.32 -0.29
N VAL A 35 -10.96 3.32 -0.84
CA VAL A 35 -10.25 3.44 -2.12
C VAL A 35 -11.24 3.56 -3.27
N ILE A 36 -12.34 2.79 -3.30
CA ILE A 36 -13.42 2.72 -4.30
C ILE A 36 -14.33 3.94 -4.20
N GLN A 37 -14.62 4.51 -3.02
CA GLN A 37 -15.36 5.77 -2.92
C GLN A 37 -14.57 6.93 -3.56
N ARG A 38 -13.23 6.89 -3.50
CA ARG A 38 -12.35 7.82 -4.26
C ARG A 38 -12.14 7.38 -5.71
N ALA A 39 -12.00 6.08 -5.95
CA ALA A 39 -11.67 5.49 -7.23
C ALA A 39 -12.90 5.41 -8.14
N CYS A 40 -14.14 5.33 -7.66
CA CYS A 40 -15.34 5.45 -8.51
C CYS A 40 -15.44 6.83 -9.18
N VAL A 41 -14.76 7.85 -8.65
CA VAL A 41 -14.63 9.17 -9.29
C VAL A 41 -13.41 9.23 -10.25
N GLN A 42 -12.44 8.33 -10.12
CA GLN A 42 -11.13 8.38 -10.81
C GLN A 42 -10.79 7.16 -11.69
N VAL A 43 -11.54 6.06 -11.60
CA VAL A 43 -11.41 4.80 -12.36
C VAL A 43 -12.08 4.91 -13.71
N GLU A 44 -13.10 5.75 -13.87
CA GLU A 44 -13.54 6.20 -15.19
C GLU A 44 -12.40 6.92 -15.95
N ALA A 45 -11.32 7.34 -15.27
CA ALA A 45 -10.16 8.02 -15.83
C ALA A 45 -8.83 7.21 -15.85
N GLY A 46 -8.80 5.98 -15.30
CA GLY A 46 -7.63 5.09 -15.41
C GLY A 46 -6.33 5.58 -14.73
N GLU A 47 -6.41 6.24 -13.57
CA GLU A 47 -5.21 6.81 -12.90
C GLU A 47 -4.25 5.73 -12.32
N PRO A 48 -2.99 5.61 -12.81
CA PRO A 48 -2.02 4.60 -12.37
C PRO A 48 -1.60 4.74 -10.89
N ALA A 49 -1.62 5.97 -10.36
CA ALA A 49 -1.26 6.27 -8.98
C ALA A 49 -2.21 5.60 -7.97
N VAL A 50 -3.51 5.58 -8.28
CA VAL A 50 -4.54 4.97 -7.43
C VAL A 50 -4.42 3.45 -7.44
N GLN A 51 -4.15 2.86 -8.62
CA GLN A 51 -3.93 1.42 -8.76
C GLN A 51 -2.72 0.94 -7.95
N LEU A 52 -1.60 1.67 -8.02
CA LEU A 52 -0.42 1.36 -7.22
C LEU A 52 -0.71 1.46 -5.73
N LEU A 53 -1.42 2.50 -5.27
CA LEU A 53 -1.78 2.65 -3.86
C LEU A 53 -2.65 1.48 -3.38
N SER A 54 -3.66 1.09 -4.16
CA SER A 54 -4.51 -0.07 -3.85
C SER A 54 -3.70 -1.36 -3.69
N THR A 55 -2.77 -1.59 -4.62
CA THR A 55 -1.87 -2.76 -4.58
C THR A 55 -0.99 -2.76 -3.33
N LEU A 56 -0.40 -1.62 -2.99
CA LEU A 56 0.46 -1.49 -1.81
C LEU A 56 -0.29 -1.66 -0.48
N LEU A 57 -1.55 -1.21 -0.40
CA LEU A 57 -2.39 -1.40 0.79
C LEU A 57 -2.74 -2.88 1.02
N GLN A 58 -2.85 -3.67 -0.06
CA GLN A 58 -3.10 -5.11 0.00
C GLN A 58 -1.83 -5.94 0.22
N THR A 59 -0.65 -5.33 0.00
CA THR A 59 0.64 -6.03 0.11
C THR A 59 1.19 -5.94 1.53
N HIS A 60 0.98 -6.99 2.31
CA HIS A 60 1.44 -7.07 3.70
C HIS A 60 2.94 -7.34 3.83
N ASP A 61 3.51 -8.07 2.87
CA ASP A 61 4.94 -8.37 2.84
C ASP A 61 5.76 -7.14 2.46
N ARG A 62 6.85 -6.88 3.20
CA ARG A 62 7.67 -5.68 2.99
C ARG A 62 8.50 -5.80 1.72
N ASP A 63 9.07 -6.97 1.44
CA ASP A 63 9.95 -7.16 0.30
C ASP A 63 9.15 -7.04 -1.01
N ALA A 64 7.93 -7.55 -1.04
CA ALA A 64 6.98 -7.35 -2.13
C ALA A 64 6.63 -5.85 -2.34
N ARG A 65 6.40 -5.08 -1.27
CA ARG A 65 6.17 -3.62 -1.39
C ARG A 65 7.40 -2.90 -1.95
N LEU A 66 8.59 -3.25 -1.47
CA LEU A 66 9.85 -2.70 -1.98
C LEU A 66 10.02 -2.98 -3.48
N GLU A 67 9.61 -4.16 -3.93
CA GLU A 67 9.65 -4.51 -5.35
C GLU A 67 8.69 -3.65 -6.17
N TYR A 68 7.45 -3.43 -5.70
CA TYR A 68 6.54 -2.50 -6.35
C TYR A 68 7.09 -1.07 -6.42
N TYR A 69 7.74 -0.59 -5.37
CA TYR A 69 8.39 0.72 -5.40
C TYR A 69 9.53 0.77 -6.42
N LYS A 70 10.37 -0.25 -6.49
CA LYS A 70 11.49 -0.30 -7.45
C LYS A 70 11.05 -0.46 -8.90
N GLN A 71 10.09 -1.34 -9.16
CA GLN A 71 9.69 -1.69 -10.52
C GLN A 71 8.69 -0.70 -11.11
N ILE A 72 7.81 -0.14 -10.29
CA ILE A 72 6.73 0.74 -10.76
C ILE A 72 7.02 2.18 -10.42
N LEU A 73 7.21 2.49 -9.13
CA LEU A 73 7.29 3.90 -8.70
C LEU A 73 8.60 4.56 -9.13
N ALA A 74 9.74 3.90 -8.96
CA ALA A 74 11.06 4.44 -9.31
C ALA A 74 11.23 4.66 -10.82
N GLN A 75 10.62 3.78 -11.62
CA GLN A 75 10.66 3.84 -13.09
C GLN A 75 9.57 4.73 -13.68
N ALA A 76 8.63 5.22 -12.87
CA ALA A 76 7.54 6.04 -13.33
C ALA A 76 7.99 7.47 -13.69
N PRO A 77 7.32 8.11 -14.66
CA PRO A 77 7.51 9.54 -14.94
C PRO A 77 7.35 10.38 -13.67
N VAL A 78 8.09 11.49 -13.57
CA VAL A 78 8.02 12.41 -12.42
C VAL A 78 6.58 12.84 -12.13
N THR A 79 5.77 13.05 -13.16
CA THR A 79 4.34 13.39 -13.03
C THR A 79 3.54 12.31 -12.29
N MET A 80 3.77 11.04 -12.58
CA MET A 80 3.11 9.92 -11.91
C MET A 80 3.62 9.77 -10.48
N ARG A 81 4.93 9.92 -10.24
CA ARG A 81 5.51 9.89 -8.88
C ARG A 81 4.94 11.00 -7.98
N SER A 82 4.87 12.22 -8.48
CA SER A 82 4.24 13.35 -7.77
C SER A 82 2.77 13.06 -7.49
N ARG A 83 2.03 12.57 -8.49
CA ARG A 83 0.61 12.23 -8.34
C ARG A 83 0.39 11.12 -7.32
N PHE A 84 1.26 10.11 -7.31
CA PHE A 84 1.23 9.04 -6.32
C PHE A 84 1.46 9.59 -4.91
N ALA A 85 2.48 10.43 -4.73
CA ALA A 85 2.77 11.06 -3.44
C ALA A 85 1.59 11.90 -2.93
N GLU A 86 0.98 12.72 -3.80
CA GLU A 86 -0.24 13.49 -3.49
C GLU A 86 -1.38 12.55 -3.07
N THR A 87 -1.64 11.51 -3.86
CA THR A 87 -2.71 10.55 -3.61
C THR A 87 -2.56 9.89 -2.24
N VAL A 88 -1.34 9.46 -1.88
CA VAL A 88 -1.02 8.89 -0.57
C VAL A 88 -1.27 9.90 0.55
N GLN A 89 -0.76 11.13 0.41
CA GLN A 89 -0.89 12.16 1.45
C GLN A 89 -2.34 12.58 1.67
N GLU A 90 -3.09 12.83 0.61
CA GLU A 90 -4.50 13.19 0.71
C GLU A 90 -5.33 12.07 1.34
N THR A 91 -5.08 10.82 0.93
CA THR A 91 -5.82 9.66 1.47
C THR A 91 -5.52 9.50 2.96
N ARG A 92 -4.24 9.62 3.35
CA ARG A 92 -3.82 9.59 4.75
C ARG A 92 -4.51 10.70 5.56
N MET A 93 -4.44 11.95 5.10
CA MET A 93 -5.07 13.08 5.80
C MET A 93 -6.58 12.93 5.93
N HIS A 94 -7.26 12.39 4.91
CA HIS A 94 -8.69 12.16 4.96
C HIS A 94 -9.05 11.16 6.05
N VAL A 95 -8.35 10.02 6.09
CA VAL A 95 -8.54 8.98 7.12
C VAL A 95 -8.15 9.49 8.52
N GLU A 96 -7.10 10.30 8.63
CA GLU A 96 -6.71 10.93 9.91
C GLU A 96 -7.78 11.91 10.42
N LYS A 97 -8.35 12.72 9.55
CA LYS A 97 -9.46 13.62 9.91
C LYS A 97 -10.70 12.85 10.36
N ALA A 98 -11.06 11.77 9.67
CA ALA A 98 -12.15 10.89 10.09
C ALA A 98 -11.87 10.27 11.47
N SER A 99 -10.62 9.81 11.71
CA SER A 99 -10.19 9.33 13.02
C SER A 99 -10.35 10.38 14.13
N MET A 100 -9.96 11.63 13.86
CA MET A 100 -10.07 12.73 14.83
C MET A 100 -11.53 13.07 15.15
N ARG A 101 -12.43 12.85 14.20
CA ARG A 101 -13.88 13.01 14.37
C ARG A 101 -14.55 11.82 15.06
N SER A 102 -13.78 10.84 15.52
CA SER A 102 -14.27 9.58 16.13
C SER A 102 -15.18 8.79 15.19
N GLU A 103 -15.00 8.93 13.88
CA GLU A 103 -15.68 8.10 12.89
C GLU A 103 -15.11 6.67 12.93
N PRO A 104 -15.93 5.63 12.65
CA PRO A 104 -15.47 4.25 12.64
C PRO A 104 -14.51 4.03 11.46
N ILE A 105 -13.21 4.22 11.71
CA ILE A 105 -12.16 4.02 10.70
C ILE A 105 -11.39 2.71 10.92
N ASN A 106 -10.91 2.14 9.82
CA ASN A 106 -10.02 1.00 9.85
C ASN A 106 -8.60 1.44 10.31
N GLN A 107 -8.26 1.17 11.58
CA GLN A 107 -6.93 1.50 12.15
C GLN A 107 -5.78 0.72 11.49
N SER A 108 -6.06 -0.39 10.81
CA SER A 108 -5.06 -1.09 10.00
C SER A 108 -4.73 -0.29 8.75
N LEU A 109 -5.75 0.25 8.07
CA LEU A 109 -5.58 1.11 6.89
C LEU A 109 -4.75 2.35 7.21
N LEU A 110 -5.07 3.05 8.31
CA LEU A 110 -4.31 4.24 8.71
C LEU A 110 -2.83 3.92 8.96
N ARG A 111 -2.53 2.78 9.60
CA ARG A 111 -1.15 2.31 9.80
C ARG A 111 -0.44 2.01 8.48
N GLN A 112 -1.12 1.34 7.55
CA GLN A 112 -0.55 1.06 6.23
C GLN A 112 -0.30 2.34 5.42
N LEU A 113 -1.23 3.30 5.43
CA LEU A 113 -1.05 4.59 4.76
C LEU A 113 0.14 5.37 5.32
N ARG A 114 0.33 5.35 6.65
CA ARG A 114 1.52 5.95 7.29
C ARG A 114 2.80 5.26 6.86
N LEU A 115 2.81 3.93 6.85
CA LEU A 115 3.96 3.14 6.41
C LEU A 115 4.33 3.46 4.95
N ILE A 116 3.36 3.38 4.04
CA ILE A 116 3.54 3.69 2.62
C ILE A 116 4.08 5.11 2.44
N SER A 117 3.57 6.08 3.22
CA SER A 117 4.02 7.48 3.14
C SER A 117 5.49 7.68 3.52
N ILE A 118 6.07 6.77 4.30
CA ILE A 118 7.49 6.77 4.67
C ILE A 118 8.30 5.95 3.66
N GLU A 119 7.83 4.75 3.34
CA GLU A 119 8.54 3.81 2.44
C GLU A 119 8.68 4.36 1.02
N MET A 120 7.73 5.16 0.53
CA MET A 120 7.75 5.69 -0.83
C MET A 120 8.82 6.77 -1.06
N VAL A 121 9.24 7.50 -0.01
CA VAL A 121 10.07 8.71 -0.12
C VAL A 121 11.35 8.52 -0.96
N PRO A 122 12.14 7.45 -0.78
CA PRO A 122 13.37 7.24 -1.56
C PRO A 122 13.11 7.08 -3.06
N TYR A 123 11.90 6.71 -3.46
CA TYR A 123 11.53 6.42 -4.85
C TYR A 123 10.86 7.61 -5.55
N LEU A 124 10.62 8.72 -4.82
CA LEU A 124 10.03 9.93 -5.37
C LEU A 124 11.07 10.85 -6.04
N ALA A 125 12.34 10.76 -5.65
CA ALA A 125 13.41 11.52 -6.27
C ALA A 125 13.81 10.92 -7.64
N PRO A 126 14.16 11.71 -8.65
CA PRO A 126 14.76 11.20 -9.89
C PRO A 126 16.03 10.42 -9.55
N SER A 127 16.14 9.19 -10.08
CA SER A 127 17.31 8.31 -9.93
C SER A 127 18.59 8.86 -10.59
N ASP A 128 18.52 10.06 -11.18
CA ASP A 128 19.61 10.72 -11.91
C ASP A 128 20.71 11.31 -11.00
N LEU A 129 20.58 11.19 -9.67
CA LEU A 129 21.63 11.64 -8.74
C LEU A 129 22.68 10.58 -8.43
N THR A 130 22.51 9.34 -8.90
CA THR A 130 23.51 8.27 -8.72
C THR A 130 24.50 8.14 -9.88
N GLU A 131 24.25 8.76 -11.04
CA GLU A 131 25.20 8.72 -12.18
C GLU A 131 26.17 9.91 -12.24
N ARG A 132 26.07 10.91 -11.35
CA ARG A 132 26.95 12.09 -11.35
C ARG A 132 28.10 12.06 -10.34
N CYS A 133 28.18 11.06 -9.46
CA CYS A 133 29.28 10.99 -8.48
C CYS A 133 30.50 10.18 -8.96
N ASP A 134 30.38 9.40 -10.04
CA ASP A 134 31.50 8.59 -10.55
C ASP A 134 32.28 9.26 -11.71
N HIS A 135 31.93 10.49 -12.10
CA HIS A 135 32.58 11.19 -13.23
C HIS A 135 33.33 12.48 -12.85
N GLU A 136 33.37 12.87 -11.57
CA GLU A 136 34.10 14.06 -11.12
C GLU A 136 35.44 13.76 -10.44
N MET A 137 35.95 12.51 -10.49
CA MET A 137 37.27 12.16 -9.95
C MET A 137 38.37 11.88 -10.99
N ASP A 138 38.06 11.87 -12.29
CA ASP A 138 39.07 11.64 -13.35
C ASP A 138 39.62 12.92 -14.00
N ASP A 139 39.10 14.12 -13.68
CA ASP A 139 39.50 15.37 -14.37
C ASP A 139 40.12 16.45 -13.45
N MET A 140 40.63 16.06 -12.28
CA MET A 140 41.50 16.92 -11.48
C MET A 140 42.58 16.14 -10.75
N GLY A 141 43.77 16.00 -11.36
CA GLY A 141 44.92 15.50 -10.60
C GLY A 141 46.21 15.18 -11.34
N ILE A 142 46.88 16.21 -11.87
CA ILE A 142 48.32 16.33 -12.23
C ILE A 142 48.75 15.80 -13.60
#